data_AF-A0A1S2PBA5-F1
#
_entry.id   AF-A0A1S2PBA5-F1
#
_cell.length_a   1.000
_cell.length_b   1.000
_cell.length_c   1.000
_cell.angle_alpha   90.00
_cell.angle_beta   90.00
_cell.angle_gamma   90.00
#
_symmetry.space_group_name_H-M   'P 1'
#
loop_
_entity.id
_entity.type
_entity.pdbx_description
1 polymer ?
#
loop_
_entity_poly.entity_id
_entity_poly.type
_entity_poly.pdbx_seq_one_letter_code
_entity_poly.pdbx_strand_id
1 'polypeptide(L)'
;MTHTDFTTLTPAQPNDERSGDTSGVVLVVGDASSPVAREDLTAFASDVADRLQLPAKVAVGRDYDVKNFAGVVLADTWLDSVSSVVLGIEAQEADMCVIDADMLYAYSIDTRCGHCGEYDDAAPVLVGNTWTTSVCAPCAAEAARVAATRTVAVAA
;
A
#
# COMPACT_ATOMS: atom_id res chain seq x y z
N MET A 1 -21.82 40.65 -19.50
CA MET A 1 -20.48 40.34 -18.96
C MET A 1 -20.70 39.66 -17.62
N THR A 2 -20.63 38.34 -17.64
CA THR A 2 -20.95 37.44 -16.53
C THR A 2 -19.79 37.40 -15.54
N HIS A 3 -20.06 37.77 -14.29
CA HIS A 3 -19.19 37.50 -13.16
C HIS A 3 -19.23 35.99 -12.88
N THR A 4 -18.09 35.31 -13.03
CA THR A 4 -17.93 33.91 -12.66
C THR A 4 -17.55 33.85 -11.19
N ASP A 5 -18.42 33.25 -10.39
CA ASP A 5 -18.16 32.90 -9.00
C ASP A 5 -16.96 31.97 -8.88
N PHE A 6 -15.99 32.37 -8.04
CA PHE A 6 -14.82 31.59 -7.71
C PHE A 6 -15.21 30.63 -6.57
N THR A 7 -15.68 29.44 -6.93
CA THR A 7 -15.96 28.37 -5.97
C THR A 7 -14.69 28.08 -5.18
N THR A 8 -14.80 28.26 -3.87
CA THR A 8 -13.84 27.85 -2.85
C THR A 8 -13.31 26.44 -3.12
N LEU A 9 -12.03 26.33 -3.46
CA LEU A 9 -11.28 25.09 -3.41
C LEU A 9 -11.22 24.65 -1.93
N THR A 10 -11.93 23.57 -1.60
CA THR A 10 -11.79 22.88 -0.32
C THR A 10 -10.31 22.52 -0.15
N PRO A 11 -9.63 22.93 0.93
CA PRO A 11 -8.27 22.47 1.18
C PRO A 11 -8.27 20.94 1.31
N ALA A 12 -7.33 20.29 0.63
CA ALA A 12 -7.06 18.86 0.79
C ALA A 12 -6.96 18.56 2.29
N GLN A 13 -7.73 17.58 2.76
CA GLN A 13 -7.65 17.18 4.16
C GLN A 13 -6.23 16.67 4.44
N PRO A 14 -5.57 17.11 5.52
CA PRO A 14 -4.29 16.56 5.91
C PRO A 14 -4.49 15.06 6.18
N ASN A 15 -3.75 14.23 5.46
CA ASN A 15 -3.70 12.80 5.73
C ASN A 15 -3.31 12.61 7.20
N ASP A 16 -4.09 11.80 7.90
CA ASP A 16 -3.90 11.43 9.30
C ASP A 16 -2.60 10.58 9.40
N GLU A 17 -1.46 11.26 9.35
CA GLU A 17 -0.13 10.73 9.63
C GLU A 17 -0.01 10.48 11.13
N ARG A 18 -0.77 9.51 11.65
CA ARG A 18 -0.33 8.82 12.85
C ARG A 18 0.95 8.09 12.48
N SER A 19 2.05 8.59 13.04
CA SER A 19 3.40 8.05 13.04
C SER A 19 3.40 6.53 13.30
N GLY A 20 3.18 5.76 12.26
CA GLY A 20 3.47 4.34 12.21
C GLY A 20 4.81 4.23 11.50
N ASP A 21 5.77 3.57 12.13
CA ASP A 21 7.03 3.20 11.48
C ASP A 21 6.72 2.36 10.23
N THR A 22 6.79 2.97 9.05
CA THR A 22 6.54 2.33 7.76
C THR A 22 7.81 1.74 7.15
N SER A 23 8.94 1.71 7.89
CA SER A 23 10.22 1.20 7.39
C SER A 23 10.19 -0.28 6.97
N GLY A 24 9.18 -1.03 7.39
CA GLY A 24 8.90 -2.41 6.95
C GLY A 24 7.80 -2.55 5.89
N VAL A 25 7.28 -1.44 5.34
CA VAL A 25 6.16 -1.42 4.38
C VAL A 25 6.67 -1.00 3.01
N VAL A 26 6.23 -1.69 1.96
CA VAL A 26 6.51 -1.33 0.56
C VAL A 26 5.43 -0.36 0.07
N LEU A 27 5.84 0.74 -0.58
CA LEU A 27 4.92 1.68 -1.20
C LEU A 27 4.63 1.24 -2.65
N VAL A 28 3.36 1.07 -2.99
CA VAL A 28 2.90 0.66 -4.33
C VAL A 28 2.33 1.88 -5.05
N VAL A 29 2.93 2.22 -6.17
CA VAL A 29 2.64 3.45 -6.92
C VAL A 29 2.15 3.10 -8.33
N GLY A 30 1.06 3.73 -8.75
CA GLY A 30 0.46 3.55 -10.08
C GLY A 30 -0.57 4.63 -10.39
N ASP A 31 -1.39 4.39 -11.40
CA ASP A 31 -2.55 5.21 -11.72
C ASP A 31 -3.64 5.01 -10.67
N ALA A 32 -4.00 6.11 -10.01
CA ALA A 32 -5.11 6.19 -9.08
C ALA A 32 -6.09 7.32 -9.46
N SER A 33 -6.06 7.76 -10.72
CA SER A 33 -6.81 8.92 -11.23
C SER A 33 -8.32 8.68 -11.29
N SER A 34 -8.75 7.42 -11.28
CA SER A 34 -10.15 7.03 -11.29
C SER A 34 -10.45 5.94 -10.26
N PRO A 35 -11.72 5.74 -9.85
CA PRO A 35 -12.09 4.65 -8.96
C PRO A 35 -11.67 3.27 -9.45
N VAL A 36 -11.80 3.00 -10.75
CA VAL A 36 -11.42 1.72 -11.37
C VAL A 36 -9.91 1.53 -11.34
N ALA A 37 -9.14 2.53 -11.77
CA ALA A 37 -7.68 2.46 -11.72
C ALA A 37 -7.17 2.24 -10.29
N ARG A 38 -7.80 2.89 -9.31
CA ARG A 38 -7.48 2.68 -7.90
C ARG A 38 -7.84 1.29 -7.39
N GLU A 39 -8.94 0.70 -7.86
CA GLU A 39 -9.29 -0.69 -7.53
C GLU A 39 -8.27 -1.67 -8.12
N ASP A 40 -7.87 -1.47 -9.38
CA ASP A 40 -6.85 -2.27 -10.05
C ASP A 40 -5.49 -2.15 -9.33
N LEU A 41 -5.07 -0.94 -8.99
CA LEU A 41 -3.84 -0.69 -8.22
C LEU A 41 -3.90 -1.33 -6.82
N THR A 42 -5.08 -1.31 -6.18
CA THR A 42 -5.29 -1.96 -4.89
C THR A 42 -5.19 -3.47 -5.00
N ALA A 43 -5.74 -4.07 -6.06
CA ALA A 43 -5.61 -5.50 -6.34
C ALA A 43 -4.14 -5.87 -6.61
N PHE A 44 -3.42 -5.10 -7.42
CA PHE A 44 -1.99 -5.29 -7.68
C PHE A 44 -1.16 -5.22 -6.39
N ALA A 45 -1.49 -4.32 -5.46
CA ALA A 45 -0.80 -4.25 -4.18
C ALA A 45 -0.97 -5.52 -3.32
N SER A 46 -2.03 -6.32 -3.53
CA SER A 46 -2.15 -7.65 -2.92
C SER A 46 -1.08 -8.60 -3.47
N ASP A 47 -0.89 -8.63 -4.79
CA ASP A 47 0.17 -9.44 -5.43
C ASP A 47 1.56 -9.03 -4.94
N VAL A 48 1.79 -7.72 -4.74
CA VAL A 48 3.03 -7.22 -4.14
C VAL A 48 3.26 -7.81 -2.76
N ALA A 49 2.24 -7.78 -1.91
CA ALA A 49 2.35 -8.26 -0.54
C ALA A 49 2.62 -9.77 -0.48
N ASP A 50 1.97 -10.55 -1.34
CA ASP A 50 2.18 -12.00 -1.45
C ASP A 50 3.56 -12.37 -1.99
N ARG A 51 3.99 -11.70 -3.07
CA ARG A 51 5.24 -12.07 -3.75
C ARG A 51 6.48 -11.62 -3.00
N LEU A 52 6.41 -10.47 -2.32
CA LEU A 52 7.53 -9.95 -1.53
C LEU A 52 7.49 -10.39 -0.06
N GLN A 53 6.37 -10.96 0.41
CA GLN A 53 6.16 -11.27 1.83
C GLN A 53 6.38 -10.06 2.74
N LEU A 54 5.96 -8.88 2.26
CA LEU A 54 6.05 -7.60 2.96
C LEU A 54 4.69 -6.88 2.91
N PRO A 55 4.30 -6.14 3.96
CA PRO A 55 3.11 -5.29 3.87
C PRO A 55 3.23 -4.30 2.72
N ALA A 56 2.15 -4.08 1.99
CA ALA A 56 2.12 -3.21 0.82
C ALA A 56 1.07 -2.09 0.98
N LYS A 57 1.48 -0.83 0.87
CA LYS A 57 0.61 0.34 0.98
C LYS A 57 0.41 0.97 -0.38
N VAL A 58 -0.85 1.20 -0.76
CA VAL A 58 -1.18 1.90 -2.01
C VAL A 58 -0.95 3.41 -1.84
N ALA A 59 -0.21 4.01 -2.76
CA ALA A 59 -0.07 5.45 -2.88
C ALA A 59 -1.27 6.03 -3.65
N VAL A 60 -2.05 6.89 -3.00
CA VAL A 60 -3.13 7.64 -3.65
C VAL A 60 -2.67 9.09 -3.80
N GLY A 61 -2.15 9.44 -4.99
CA GLY A 61 -1.53 10.73 -5.25
C GLY A 61 -0.03 10.72 -4.97
N ARG A 62 0.54 11.89 -4.64
CA ARG A 62 1.99 12.12 -4.55
C ARG A 62 2.45 12.63 -3.18
N ASP A 63 1.55 12.74 -2.22
CA ASP A 63 1.85 13.33 -0.91
C ASP A 63 2.51 12.32 0.04
N TYR A 64 3.43 11.49 -0.48
CA TYR A 64 4.12 10.44 0.25
C TYR A 64 5.62 10.74 0.27
N ASP A 65 6.22 10.78 1.45
CA ASP A 65 7.68 10.75 1.55
C ASP A 65 8.16 9.31 1.41
N VAL A 66 8.72 8.99 0.25
CA VAL A 66 9.20 7.64 -0.10
C VAL A 66 10.21 7.11 0.92
N LYS A 67 10.99 7.97 1.60
CA LYS A 67 12.04 7.57 2.55
C LYS A 67 11.52 6.90 3.81
N ASN A 68 10.22 7.02 4.08
CA ASN A 68 9.58 6.37 5.21
C ASN A 68 9.26 4.89 4.92
N PHE A 69 9.48 4.39 3.71
CA PHE A 69 9.12 3.04 3.28
C PHE A 69 10.34 2.14 3.06
N ALA A 70 10.12 0.84 3.04
CA ALA A 70 11.17 -0.17 2.78
C ALA A 70 11.68 -0.14 1.32
N GLY A 71 10.81 0.27 0.40
CA GLY A 71 11.05 0.28 -1.03
C GLY A 71 9.80 0.72 -1.78
N VAL A 72 9.94 0.90 -3.09
CA VAL A 72 8.86 1.34 -3.98
C VAL A 72 8.63 0.29 -5.07
N VAL A 73 7.36 -0.02 -5.32
CA VAL A 73 6.94 -0.85 -6.45
C VAL A 73 6.12 0.01 -7.40
N LEU A 74 6.50 0.02 -8.68
CA LEU A 74 5.77 0.70 -9.74
C LEU A 74 4.85 -0.30 -10.43
N ALA A 75 3.53 -0.09 -10.31
CA ALA A 75 2.50 -0.90 -10.95
C ALA A 75 2.43 -0.62 -12.46
N ASP A 76 2.60 0.65 -12.83
CA ASP A 76 2.70 1.08 -14.23
C ASP A 76 4.11 1.53 -14.56
N THR A 77 4.44 1.60 -15.85
CA THR A 77 5.76 2.09 -16.26
C THR A 77 5.89 3.60 -16.08
N TRP A 78 7.11 4.11 -16.28
CA TRP A 78 7.46 5.53 -16.23
C TRP A 78 6.68 6.44 -17.19
N LEU A 79 5.79 5.93 -18.05
CA LEU A 79 5.02 6.74 -19.00
C LEU A 79 3.52 6.72 -18.73
N ASP A 80 3.06 5.84 -17.85
CA ASP A 80 1.64 5.50 -17.72
C ASP A 80 0.97 6.23 -16.54
N SER A 81 1.77 6.71 -15.57
CA SER A 81 1.28 7.49 -14.43
C SER A 81 2.28 8.55 -14.01
N VAL A 82 1.80 9.80 -13.86
CA VAL A 82 2.60 10.91 -13.32
C VAL A 82 3.07 10.60 -11.90
N SER A 83 2.26 9.88 -11.11
CA SER A 83 2.64 9.48 -9.76
C SER A 83 3.79 8.48 -9.77
N SER A 84 3.76 7.49 -10.67
CA SER A 84 4.85 6.51 -10.84
C SER A 84 6.16 7.19 -11.23
N VAL A 85 6.11 8.20 -12.11
CA VAL A 85 7.29 8.98 -12.49
C VAL A 85 7.87 9.75 -11.31
N VAL A 86 7.04 10.56 -10.65
CA VAL A 86 7.52 11.47 -9.60
C VAL A 86 8.07 10.67 -8.43
N LEU A 87 7.28 9.75 -7.87
CA LEU A 87 7.70 8.99 -6.70
C LEU A 87 8.78 7.96 -7.05
N GLY A 88 8.80 7.43 -8.27
CA GLY A 88 9.87 6.57 -8.75
C GLY A 88 11.21 7.30 -8.85
N ILE A 89 11.23 8.54 -9.37
CA ILE A 89 12.45 9.36 -9.44
C ILE A 89 12.91 9.73 -8.03
N GLU A 90 12.00 10.17 -7.16
CA GLU A 90 12.33 10.51 -5.77
C GLU A 90 12.96 9.32 -5.03
N ALA A 91 12.45 8.11 -5.25
CA ALA A 91 13.00 6.89 -4.67
C ALA A 91 14.40 6.58 -5.21
N GLN A 92 14.63 6.74 -6.52
CA GLN A 92 15.97 6.57 -7.11
C GLN A 92 16.97 7.60 -6.58
N GLU A 93 16.57 8.87 -6.48
CA GLU A 93 17.43 9.94 -5.91
C GLU A 93 17.73 9.72 -4.42
N ALA A 94 16.85 9.01 -3.71
CA ALA A 94 17.03 8.59 -2.33
C ALA A 94 17.81 7.27 -2.17
N ASP A 95 18.35 6.68 -3.26
CA ASP A 95 19.04 5.38 -3.26
C ASP A 95 18.20 4.24 -2.68
N MET A 96 16.88 4.30 -2.91
CA MET A 96 15.94 3.27 -2.46
C MET A 96 15.78 2.16 -3.50
N CYS A 97 15.42 0.96 -3.03
CA CYS A 97 15.03 -0.13 -3.91
C CYS A 97 13.72 0.22 -4.64
N VAL A 98 13.79 0.25 -5.97
CA VAL A 98 12.62 0.42 -6.85
C VAL A 98 12.54 -0.78 -7.77
N ILE A 99 11.40 -1.47 -7.78
CA ILE A 99 11.12 -2.55 -8.72
C ILE A 99 9.85 -2.25 -9.51
N ASP A 100 9.79 -2.70 -10.75
CA ASP A 100 8.60 -2.62 -11.60
C ASP A 100 7.76 -3.90 -11.54
N ALA A 101 6.57 -3.87 -12.14
CA ALA A 101 5.67 -5.01 -12.20
C ALA A 101 6.31 -6.24 -12.87
N ASP A 102 7.10 -6.05 -13.94
CA ASP A 102 7.78 -7.16 -14.63
C ASP A 102 8.77 -7.88 -13.72
N MET A 103 9.58 -7.13 -12.96
CA MET A 103 10.49 -7.68 -11.97
C MET A 103 9.75 -8.32 -10.80
N LEU A 104 8.63 -7.73 -10.35
CA LEU A 104 7.79 -8.32 -9.30
C LEU A 104 7.27 -9.71 -9.74
N TYR A 105 6.84 -9.85 -10.99
CA TYR A 105 6.29 -11.11 -11.49
C TYR A 105 7.33 -12.25 -11.60
N ALA A 106 8.63 -11.93 -11.52
CA ALA A 106 9.69 -12.93 -11.40
C ALA A 106 9.70 -13.66 -10.04
N TYR A 107 9.12 -13.05 -8.99
CA TYR A 107 8.96 -13.69 -7.68
C TYR A 107 7.70 -14.53 -7.67
N SER A 108 7.79 -15.82 -7.33
CA SER A 108 6.61 -16.67 -7.18
C SER A 108 5.75 -16.20 -6.00
N ILE A 109 4.43 -16.40 -6.11
CA ILE A 109 3.54 -16.26 -4.95
C ILE A 109 4.00 -17.24 -3.87
N ASP A 110 4.13 -16.76 -2.63
CA ASP A 110 4.45 -17.60 -1.47
C ASP A 110 3.18 -17.80 -0.63
N THR A 111 2.75 -19.04 -0.49
CA THR A 111 1.55 -19.42 0.28
C THR A 111 1.84 -19.63 1.76
N ARG A 112 3.07 -19.33 2.19
CA ARG A 112 3.46 -19.37 3.60
C ARG A 112 2.82 -18.23 4.37
N CYS A 113 2.30 -18.53 5.55
CA CYS A 113 1.82 -17.53 6.47
C CYS A 113 2.99 -16.75 7.10
N GLY A 114 3.01 -15.43 6.97
CA GLY A 114 4.00 -14.54 7.57
C GLY A 114 3.97 -14.50 9.11
N HIS A 115 2.93 -15.03 9.75
CA HIS A 115 2.83 -15.10 11.22
C HIS A 115 3.31 -16.42 11.81
N CYS A 116 2.83 -17.56 11.30
CA CYS A 116 3.15 -18.88 11.85
C CYS A 116 4.19 -19.66 11.05
N GLY A 117 4.50 -19.23 9.81
CA GLY A 117 5.46 -19.89 8.93
C GLY A 117 4.95 -21.17 8.25
N GLU A 118 3.70 -21.56 8.48
CA GLU A 118 3.08 -22.73 7.85
C GLU A 118 2.61 -22.42 6.41
N TYR A 119 2.62 -23.43 5.55
CA TYR A 119 2.05 -23.35 4.20
C TYR A 119 0.58 -23.78 4.27
N ASP A 120 -0.33 -22.81 4.22
CA ASP A 120 -1.78 -23.03 4.41
C ASP A 120 -2.58 -21.99 3.62
N ASP A 121 -2.41 -21.99 2.29
CA ASP A 121 -3.06 -21.08 1.33
C ASP A 121 -3.22 -19.65 1.88
N ALA A 122 -2.14 -19.14 2.49
CA ALA A 122 -2.14 -17.85 3.14
C ALA A 122 -2.32 -16.76 2.09
N ALA A 123 -3.09 -15.72 2.43
CA ALA A 123 -3.35 -14.59 1.56
C ALA A 123 -3.30 -13.27 2.32
N PRO A 124 -2.99 -12.13 1.68
CA PRO A 124 -2.92 -10.84 2.31
C PRO A 124 -4.33 -10.38 2.68
N VAL A 125 -4.43 -9.58 3.73
CA VAL A 125 -5.69 -8.96 4.13
C VAL A 125 -5.53 -7.44 4.05
N LEU A 126 -6.51 -6.79 3.43
CA LEU A 126 -6.53 -5.33 3.34
C LEU A 126 -6.99 -4.74 4.68
N VAL A 127 -6.11 -3.97 5.33
CA VAL A 127 -6.42 -3.21 6.55
C VAL A 127 -6.25 -1.73 6.26
N GLY A 128 -7.37 -1.01 6.13
CA GLY A 128 -7.36 0.37 5.67
C GLY A 128 -6.91 0.46 4.21
N ASN A 129 -5.72 1.03 3.97
CA ASN A 129 -5.12 1.14 2.63
C ASN A 129 -3.77 0.40 2.54
N THR A 130 -3.59 -0.62 3.39
CA THR A 130 -2.36 -1.39 3.48
C THR A 130 -2.70 -2.87 3.54
N TRP A 131 -2.15 -3.63 2.61
CA TRP A 131 -2.17 -5.08 2.65
C TRP A 131 -1.15 -5.57 3.67
N THR A 132 -1.54 -6.54 4.47
CA THR A 132 -0.62 -7.28 5.35
C THR A 132 0.32 -8.17 4.51
N THR A 133 1.30 -8.81 5.14
CA THR A 133 1.88 -10.04 4.55
C THR A 133 0.80 -11.10 4.35
N SER A 134 1.09 -12.20 3.66
CA SER A 134 0.17 -13.33 3.57
C SER A 134 -0.11 -13.91 4.96
N VAL A 135 -1.38 -14.11 5.30
CA VAL A 135 -1.81 -14.65 6.59
C VAL A 135 -2.80 -15.79 6.38
N CYS A 136 -2.57 -16.94 7.02
CA CYS A 136 -3.54 -18.03 6.99
C CYS A 136 -4.80 -17.69 7.80
N ALA A 137 -5.94 -18.28 7.43
CA ALA A 137 -7.23 -17.98 8.05
C ALA A 137 -7.23 -18.09 9.59
N PRO A 138 -6.57 -19.09 10.23
CA PRO A 138 -6.48 -19.15 11.69
C PRO A 138 -5.75 -17.96 12.32
N CYS A 139 -4.63 -17.52 11.74
CA CYS A 139 -3.87 -16.38 12.25
C CYS A 139 -4.64 -15.07 12.06
N ALA A 140 -5.33 -14.91 10.93
CA ALA A 140 -6.18 -13.74 10.68
C ALA A 140 -7.34 -13.66 11.69
N ALA A 141 -7.99 -14.80 11.99
CA ALA A 141 -9.06 -14.88 12.97
C ALA A 141 -8.58 -14.52 14.39
N GLU A 142 -7.40 -15.01 14.79
CA GLU A 142 -6.82 -14.69 16.10
C GLU A 142 -6.44 -13.21 16.21
N ALA A 143 -5.84 -12.63 15.18
CA ALA A 143 -5.52 -11.20 15.15
C ALA A 143 -6.78 -10.33 15.32
N ALA A 144 -7.87 -10.67 14.64
CA ALA A 144 -9.15 -9.98 14.78
C ALA A 144 -9.72 -10.08 16.21
N ARG A 145 -9.64 -11.27 16.82
CA ARG A 145 -10.08 -11.51 18.21
C ARG A 145 -9.30 -10.67 19.23
N VAL A 146 -7.98 -10.61 19.08
CA VAL A 146 -7.10 -9.79 19.94
C VAL A 146 -7.43 -8.30 19.79
N ALA A 147 -7.61 -7.83 18.55
CA ALA A 147 -7.98 -6.44 18.29
C ALA A 147 -9.31 -6.06 18.96
N ALA A 148 -10.34 -6.90 18.81
CA ALA A 148 -11.64 -6.68 19.44
C ALA A 148 -11.55 -6.58 20.97
N THR A 149 -10.75 -7.45 21.60
CA THR A 149 -10.56 -7.46 23.05
C THR A 149 -9.87 -6.18 23.55
N ARG A 150 -8.88 -5.69 22.80
CA ARG A 150 -8.15 -4.45 23.13
C ARG A 150 -9.03 -3.21 23.04
N THR A 151 -9.94 -3.16 22.07
CA THR A 151 -10.91 -2.04 21.94
C THR A 151 -11.88 -1.98 23.10
N VAL A 152 -12.34 -3.14 23.60
CA VAL A 152 -13.21 -3.21 24.79
C VAL A 152 -12.49 -2.74 26.05
N ALA A 153 -11.20 -3.06 26.20
CA ALA A 153 -10.41 -2.67 27.37
C ALA A 153 -10.08 -1.16 27.43
N VAL A 154 -10.04 -0.46 26.29
CA VAL A 154 -9.79 1.00 26.22
C VAL A 154 -11.06 1.82 26.41
N ALA A 155 -12.24 1.21 26.21
CA ALA A 155 -13.54 1.86 26.36
C ALA A 155 -14.16 1.74 27.77
N ALA A 156 -13.50 1.05 28.70
CA ALA A 156 -13.93 0.84 30.08
C ALA A 156 -13.11 1.70 31.06
#